data_AF-A0A433P800-F1
#
_entry.id   AF-A0A433P800-F1
#
_cell.length_a   1.000
_cell.length_b   1.000
_cell.length_c   1.000
_cell.angle_alpha   90.00
_cell.angle_beta   90.00
_cell.angle_gamma   90.00
#
_symmetry.space_group_name_H-M   'P 1'
#
loop_
_entity.id
_entity.type
_entity.pdbx_description
1 polymer ?
#
loop_
_entity_poly.entity_id
_entity_poly.type
_entity_poly.pdbx_seq_one_letter_code
_entity_poly.pdbx_strand_id
1 'polypeptide(L)'
;MRKFPTSLIFSFSHFTTYPVAIGPAFRDDSFSLDGLTDFITPKDILYDFLASHNGNFLTLYLARNDPLPSYESNSPRQSHIKPPIAFAGHPFLLLHNLPGDSTSVSTTATAALDAMRQEGMEDNLLIMLGASGCGKTRTCFEILCSTWGIYFVAGKEYLGSKDIALMESYLTPLMTGNFDNNRGHAEHYTKCALLARLLILDHCVAKSPSFTPQRWMLIQVVQDIFKKIYDYYGDIFSNLTVRLARACNEQFVREEIGNTYTKLCTKLELNVFPIFLDEAQVLQHILPNHFKSRTVTTEDRPLLSPVVHALVQPIDSVDSHCVVPCGTGLGLMFVRETLLSGVAKQVNSIPRFTNFGGWRDEEHVAQYARAIVDLEYADITKLYKYFPGRFRPIVTCIEKILTGFSVSQAIDFIWDIVTTPRTLKE
;
A
#
# COMPACT_ATOMS: atom_id res chain seq x y z
N MET A 1 -30.87 -23.19 -6.09
CA MET A 1 -30.30 -21.88 -5.71
C MET A 1 -29.86 -21.95 -4.26
N ARG A 2 -28.56 -21.93 -3.97
CA ARG A 2 -28.05 -21.83 -2.59
C ARG A 2 -27.89 -20.34 -2.26
N LYS A 3 -28.54 -19.87 -1.20
CA LYS A 3 -28.55 -18.44 -0.79
C LYS A 3 -27.21 -18.07 -0.15
N PHE A 4 -26.72 -16.87 -0.42
CA PHE A 4 -25.63 -16.25 0.33
C PHE A 4 -26.03 -16.08 1.81
N PRO A 5 -25.18 -16.42 2.78
CA PRO A 5 -25.41 -16.05 4.17
C PRO A 5 -25.23 -14.54 4.33
N THR A 6 -26.26 -13.84 4.82
CA THR A 6 -26.28 -12.38 5.05
C THR A 6 -25.56 -11.92 6.31
N SER A 7 -24.83 -12.81 7.00
CA SER A 7 -24.30 -12.52 8.34
C SER A 7 -22.93 -13.14 8.58
N LEU A 8 -21.88 -12.68 7.90
CA LEU A 8 -20.50 -12.98 8.29
C LEU A 8 -19.62 -11.73 8.08
N ILE A 9 -19.46 -10.95 9.15
CA ILE A 9 -18.41 -9.92 9.27
C ILE A 9 -17.20 -10.64 9.87
N PHE A 10 -16.32 -11.15 9.02
CA PHE A 10 -14.97 -11.54 9.43
C PHE A 10 -13.96 -11.13 8.35
N SER A 11 -12.77 -10.78 8.80
CA SER A 11 -11.62 -10.33 8.00
C SER A 11 -11.35 -11.25 6.81
N PHE A 12 -11.57 -10.74 5.59
CA PHE A 12 -11.28 -11.44 4.35
C PHE A 12 -9.91 -11.00 3.82
N SER A 13 -8.84 -11.60 4.35
CA SER A 13 -7.47 -11.49 3.83
C SER A 13 -7.00 -12.83 3.27
N HIS A 14 -7.58 -13.27 2.16
CA HIS A 14 -6.87 -14.21 1.28
C HIS A 14 -6.11 -13.39 0.24
N PHE A 15 -4.90 -12.96 0.60
CA PHE A 15 -3.82 -13.38 -0.27
C PHE A 15 -3.83 -14.90 -0.16
N THR A 16 -3.90 -15.62 -1.27
CA THR A 16 -3.20 -16.91 -1.28
C THR A 16 -1.83 -16.56 -0.74
N THR A 17 -1.51 -17.02 0.46
CA THR A 17 -0.17 -16.97 1.04
C THR A 17 0.70 -17.71 0.04
N TYR A 18 1.18 -17.01 -0.98
CA TYR A 18 2.31 -17.45 -1.75
C TYR A 18 3.41 -17.47 -0.71
N PRO A 19 4.07 -18.62 -0.47
CA PRO A 19 5.21 -18.64 0.42
C PRO A 19 6.23 -17.66 -0.16
N VAL A 20 6.24 -16.45 0.38
CA VAL A 20 7.36 -15.55 0.24
C VAL A 20 8.46 -16.31 0.91
N ALA A 21 9.44 -16.76 0.12
CA ALA A 21 10.66 -17.28 0.68
C ALA A 21 11.17 -16.19 1.62
N ILE A 22 11.06 -16.46 2.93
CA ILE A 22 11.68 -15.65 3.97
C ILE A 22 13.17 -15.89 3.74
N GLY A 23 13.75 -15.11 2.84
CA GLY A 23 15.19 -14.94 2.79
C GLY A 23 15.61 -14.51 4.19
N PRO A 24 16.76 -15.00 4.68
CA PRO A 24 17.24 -14.63 5.99
C PRO A 24 17.20 -13.10 6.07
N ALA A 25 16.62 -12.57 7.15
CA ALA A 25 16.70 -11.15 7.46
C ALA A 25 18.17 -10.78 7.29
N PHE A 26 18.48 -10.00 6.25
CA PHE A 26 19.84 -9.55 6.02
C PHE A 26 20.14 -8.64 7.19
N ARG A 27 20.79 -9.20 8.20
CA ARG A 27 21.62 -8.46 9.13
C ARG A 27 22.73 -7.89 8.27
N ASP A 28 22.51 -6.68 7.79
CA ASP A 28 23.62 -5.83 7.37
C ASP A 28 24.35 -5.46 8.66
N ASP A 29 25.22 -6.35 9.13
CA ASP A 29 26.06 -6.22 10.32
C ASP A 29 27.17 -5.16 10.14
N SER A 30 27.03 -4.26 9.16
CA SER A 30 28.05 -3.27 8.79
C SER A 30 27.83 -1.88 9.38
N PHE A 31 26.71 -1.60 10.05
CA PHE A 31 26.49 -0.29 10.68
C PHE A 31 26.83 -0.33 12.18
N SER A 32 28.12 -0.16 12.49
CA SER A 32 28.58 0.12 13.86
C SER A 32 28.14 1.52 14.27
N LEU A 33 27.25 1.61 15.26
CA LEU A 33 26.82 2.86 15.90
C LEU A 33 27.83 3.36 16.95
N ASP A 34 28.90 2.60 17.22
CA ASP A 34 29.92 2.97 18.18
C ASP A 34 30.84 4.05 17.59
N GLY A 35 30.54 5.31 17.91
CA GLY A 35 31.43 6.46 17.70
C GLY A 35 30.86 7.66 16.92
N LEU A 36 29.56 7.71 16.66
CA LEU A 36 28.95 8.84 15.94
C LEU A 36 28.42 9.92 16.89
N THR A 37 28.89 11.15 16.67
CA THR A 37 28.59 12.38 17.41
C THR A 37 27.14 12.85 17.21
N ASP A 38 26.67 13.74 18.09
CA ASP A 38 25.29 14.29 18.21
C ASP A 38 24.72 15.04 16.98
N PHE A 39 25.25 14.86 15.75
CA PHE A 39 24.92 15.68 14.57
C PHE A 39 24.68 14.89 13.26
N ILE A 40 24.23 13.64 13.31
CA ILE A 40 23.88 12.91 12.07
C ILE A 40 22.59 13.48 11.47
N THR A 41 22.68 14.05 10.27
CA THR A 41 21.51 14.54 9.54
C THR A 41 20.89 13.45 8.66
N PRO A 42 19.59 13.56 8.29
CA PRO A 42 18.99 12.65 7.33
C PRO A 42 19.70 12.61 5.97
N LYS A 43 20.36 13.69 5.56
CA LYS A 43 21.14 13.75 4.32
C LYS A 43 22.40 12.89 4.41
N ASP A 44 23.09 12.88 5.54
CA ASP A 44 24.27 12.05 5.75
C ASP A 44 23.90 10.56 5.63
N ILE A 45 22.78 10.17 6.25
CA ILE A 45 22.22 8.81 6.13
C ILE A 45 21.84 8.48 4.68
N LEU A 46 21.25 9.43 3.96
CA LEU A 46 20.90 9.24 2.54
C LEU A 46 22.15 9.07 1.66
N TYR A 47 23.22 9.86 1.89
CA TYR A 47 24.46 9.74 1.12
C TYR A 47 25.10 8.36 1.30
N ASP A 48 25.21 7.89 2.54
CA ASP A 48 25.71 6.54 2.84
C ASP A 48 24.81 5.45 2.21
N PHE A 49 23.50 5.61 2.34
CA PHE A 49 22.53 4.71 1.73
C PHE A 49 22.68 4.63 0.20
N LEU A 50 22.88 5.75 -0.47
CA LEU A 50 23.07 5.83 -1.91
C LEU A 50 24.44 5.29 -2.38
N ALA A 51 25.45 5.26 -1.50
CA ALA A 51 26.73 4.62 -1.77
C ALA A 51 26.68 3.10 -1.60
N SER A 52 25.64 2.57 -0.94
CA SER A 52 25.45 1.14 -0.70
C SER A 52 24.86 0.38 -1.90
N HIS A 53 24.71 -0.94 -1.75
CA HIS A 53 24.01 -1.80 -2.71
C HIS A 53 22.58 -1.32 -3.02
N ASN A 54 21.91 -0.64 -2.07
CA ASN A 54 20.59 -0.06 -2.27
C ASN A 54 20.61 1.08 -3.30
N GLY A 55 21.63 1.95 -3.25
CA GLY A 55 21.80 3.02 -4.22
C GLY A 55 22.21 2.53 -5.61
N ASN A 56 22.98 1.44 -5.67
CA ASN A 56 23.26 0.76 -6.94
C ASN A 56 21.97 0.23 -7.59
N PHE A 57 21.10 -0.42 -6.81
CA PHE A 57 19.78 -0.83 -7.29
C PHE A 57 18.97 0.35 -7.83
N LEU A 58 18.87 1.46 -7.08
CA LEU A 58 18.18 2.67 -7.55
C LEU A 58 18.78 3.23 -8.84
N THR A 59 20.11 3.26 -8.96
CA THR A 59 20.80 3.71 -10.17
C THR A 59 20.45 2.84 -11.37
N LEU A 60 20.48 1.52 -11.22
CA LEU A 60 20.09 0.57 -12.26
C LEU A 60 18.61 0.72 -12.62
N TYR A 61 17.73 0.84 -11.63
CA TYR A 61 16.30 1.01 -11.83
C TYR A 61 15.96 2.33 -12.54
N LEU A 62 16.70 3.41 -12.28
CA LEU A 62 16.49 4.69 -12.96
C LEU A 62 17.02 4.67 -14.39
N ALA A 63 18.19 4.07 -14.60
CA ALA A 63 18.82 3.93 -15.91
C ALA A 63 18.04 3.00 -16.83
N ARG A 64 17.49 1.91 -16.28
CA ARG A 64 16.75 0.91 -17.04
C ARG A 64 15.26 1.16 -16.90
N ASN A 65 14.55 1.32 -18.01
CA ASN A 65 13.10 1.38 -18.02
C ASN A 65 12.51 -0.02 -18.28
N ASP A 66 12.97 -1.00 -17.50
CA ASP A 66 12.63 -2.41 -17.74
C ASP A 66 11.13 -2.63 -17.53
N PRO A 67 10.42 -3.27 -18.47
CA PRO A 67 9.04 -3.65 -18.26
C PRO A 67 8.96 -4.70 -17.13
N LEU A 68 7.83 -4.70 -16.43
CA LEU A 68 7.52 -5.79 -15.50
C LEU A 68 7.50 -7.14 -16.26
N PRO A 69 7.88 -8.24 -15.60
CA PRO A 69 8.00 -9.53 -16.26
C PRO A 69 6.61 -9.99 -16.69
N SER A 70 6.50 -10.44 -17.94
CA SER A 70 5.27 -11.02 -18.48
C SER A 70 5.11 -12.46 -18.03
N TYR A 71 3.88 -12.87 -17.71
CA TYR A 71 3.50 -14.24 -17.51
C TYR A 71 3.14 -14.89 -18.85
N GLU A 72 3.80 -16.00 -19.18
CA GLU A 72 3.41 -16.87 -20.30
C GLU A 72 2.29 -17.81 -19.83
N SER A 73 1.13 -17.79 -20.50
CA SER A 73 0.01 -18.65 -20.12
C SER A 73 0.12 -20.02 -20.75
N ASN A 74 -0.34 -21.02 -20.03
CA ASN A 74 -0.58 -22.36 -20.55
C ASN A 74 -1.88 -22.46 -21.39
N SER A 75 -2.66 -21.39 -21.46
CA SER A 75 -3.93 -21.30 -22.21
C SER A 75 -3.77 -20.44 -23.47
N PRO A 76 -4.51 -20.74 -24.56
CA PRO A 76 -4.51 -19.92 -25.77
C PRO A 76 -4.87 -18.46 -25.45
N ARG A 77 -4.07 -17.52 -25.94
CA ARG A 77 -4.34 -16.07 -25.85
C ARG A 77 -4.54 -15.50 -27.24
N GLN A 78 -5.30 -14.42 -27.33
CA GLN A 78 -5.29 -13.60 -28.54
C GLN A 78 -3.94 -12.88 -28.65
N SER A 79 -3.30 -12.96 -29.82
CA SER A 79 -1.92 -12.52 -30.08
C SER A 79 -1.66 -11.01 -29.90
N HIS A 80 -2.71 -10.18 -29.81
CA HIS A 80 -2.60 -8.71 -29.75
C HIS A 80 -2.71 -8.13 -28.33
N ILE A 81 -2.79 -8.97 -27.30
CA ILE A 81 -3.08 -8.55 -25.93
C ILE A 81 -1.81 -8.54 -25.07
N LYS A 82 -1.61 -7.47 -24.28
CA LYS A 82 -0.50 -7.40 -23.32
C LYS A 82 -0.58 -8.56 -22.32
N PRO A 83 0.49 -9.35 -22.17
CA PRO A 83 0.49 -10.45 -21.22
C PRO A 83 0.27 -9.95 -19.78
N PRO A 84 -0.46 -10.71 -18.94
CA PRO A 84 -0.48 -10.54 -17.49
C PRO A 84 0.93 -10.43 -16.92
N ILE A 85 1.08 -9.76 -15.78
CA ILE A 85 2.35 -9.71 -15.07
C ILE A 85 2.62 -11.05 -14.39
N ALA A 86 3.86 -11.52 -14.43
CA ALA A 86 4.32 -12.66 -13.65
C ALA A 86 4.77 -12.21 -12.27
N PHE A 87 4.12 -12.72 -11.22
CA PHE A 87 4.54 -12.55 -9.84
C PHE A 87 4.75 -13.91 -9.19
N ALA A 88 5.95 -14.17 -8.68
CA ALA A 88 6.31 -15.46 -8.08
C ALA A 88 5.99 -16.70 -8.97
N GLY A 89 6.04 -16.54 -10.30
CA GLY A 89 5.71 -17.63 -11.24
C GLY A 89 4.21 -17.80 -11.54
N HIS A 90 3.37 -16.87 -11.11
CA HIS A 90 1.92 -16.88 -11.31
C HIS A 90 1.44 -15.60 -12.03
N PRO A 91 0.30 -15.64 -12.75
CA PRO A 91 -0.30 -14.45 -13.32
C PRO A 91 -0.84 -13.54 -12.21
N PHE A 92 -0.60 -12.24 -12.34
CA PHE A 92 -1.00 -11.25 -11.34
C PHE A 92 -1.70 -10.06 -12.00
N LEU A 93 -3.03 -10.05 -11.94
CA LEU A 93 -3.87 -9.12 -12.68
C LEU A 93 -4.07 -7.79 -11.96
N LEU A 94 -3.74 -7.69 -10.66
CA LEU A 94 -3.81 -6.42 -9.93
C LEU A 94 -2.90 -5.34 -10.53
N LEU A 95 -1.79 -5.73 -11.19
CA LEU A 95 -0.87 -4.82 -11.88
C LEU A 95 -1.09 -4.77 -13.40
N HIS A 96 -2.01 -5.57 -13.94
CA HIS A 96 -2.26 -5.64 -15.38
C HIS A 96 -2.99 -4.38 -15.86
N ASN A 97 -2.55 -3.83 -16.99
CA ASN A 97 -3.15 -2.63 -17.60
C ASN A 97 -3.37 -1.47 -16.61
N LEU A 98 -2.43 -1.23 -15.70
CA LEU A 98 -2.44 -0.01 -14.88
C LEU A 98 -2.21 1.23 -15.78
N PRO A 99 -2.77 2.40 -15.42
CA PRO A 99 -2.57 3.64 -16.17
C PRO A 99 -1.10 3.95 -16.40
N GLY A 100 -0.79 4.52 -17.56
CA GLY A 100 0.54 4.86 -18.05
C GLY A 100 0.42 5.56 -19.42
N ASP A 101 1.45 5.53 -20.25
CA ASP A 101 1.54 6.33 -21.49
C ASP A 101 0.39 6.14 -22.51
N SER A 102 -0.38 5.05 -22.42
CA SER A 102 -1.48 4.74 -23.35
C SER A 102 -2.81 4.35 -22.70
N THR A 103 -2.91 4.34 -21.37
CA THR A 103 -4.12 3.88 -20.65
C THR A 103 -4.63 4.97 -19.73
N SER A 104 -5.90 5.34 -19.92
CA SER A 104 -6.55 6.36 -19.10
C SER A 104 -6.77 5.86 -17.67
N VAL A 105 -6.78 6.81 -16.73
CA VAL A 105 -7.15 6.57 -15.34
C VAL A 105 -8.62 6.16 -15.28
N SER A 106 -8.96 5.21 -14.41
CA SER A 106 -10.35 4.79 -14.24
C SER A 106 -11.19 5.92 -13.64
N THR A 107 -12.49 5.95 -13.98
CA THR A 107 -13.43 6.93 -13.42
C THR A 107 -13.50 6.85 -11.89
N THR A 108 -13.36 5.64 -11.31
CA THR A 108 -13.28 5.43 -9.87
C THR A 108 -12.05 6.09 -9.26
N ALA A 109 -10.87 5.92 -9.86
CA ALA A 109 -9.64 6.53 -9.40
C ALA A 109 -9.69 8.07 -9.53
N THR A 110 -10.25 8.60 -10.61
CA THR A 110 -10.49 10.04 -10.77
C THR A 110 -11.41 10.57 -9.67
N ALA A 111 -12.57 9.94 -9.44
CA ALA A 111 -13.51 10.38 -8.41
C ALA A 111 -12.92 10.31 -6.99
N ALA A 112 -12.11 9.30 -6.70
CA ALA A 112 -11.40 9.18 -5.44
C ALA A 112 -10.34 10.27 -5.26
N LEU A 113 -9.57 10.59 -6.31
CA LEU A 113 -8.58 11.65 -6.28
C LEU A 113 -9.24 13.03 -6.14
N ASP A 114 -10.37 13.26 -6.81
CA ASP A 114 -11.14 14.49 -6.67
C ASP A 114 -11.72 14.66 -5.27
N ALA A 115 -12.12 13.56 -4.61
CA ALA A 115 -12.52 13.59 -3.20
C ALA A 115 -11.38 14.01 -2.25
N MET A 116 -10.12 13.80 -2.63
CA MET A 116 -8.96 14.27 -1.86
C MET A 116 -8.67 15.76 -2.07
N ARG A 117 -9.17 16.35 -3.16
CA ARG A 117 -8.94 17.75 -3.56
C ARG A 117 -10.05 18.70 -3.08
N GLN A 118 -11.10 18.19 -2.44
CA GLN A 118 -12.25 19.02 -2.07
C GLN A 118 -11.81 20.14 -1.11
N GLU A 119 -12.14 21.39 -1.50
CA GLU A 119 -11.98 22.56 -0.66
C GLU A 119 -12.70 22.33 0.69
N GLY A 120 -11.97 22.47 1.80
CA GLY A 120 -12.50 22.18 3.15
C GLY A 120 -12.14 20.79 3.71
N MET A 121 -11.21 20.05 3.10
CA MET A 121 -10.50 18.94 3.76
C MET A 121 -9.61 19.48 4.90
N GLU A 122 -10.22 19.93 6.00
CA GLU A 122 -9.53 20.61 7.12
C GLU A 122 -8.48 19.74 7.85
N ASP A 123 -8.56 18.41 7.68
CA ASP A 123 -7.73 17.44 8.43
C ASP A 123 -6.73 16.64 7.56
N ASN A 124 -6.53 16.96 6.28
CA ASN A 124 -5.65 16.18 5.38
C ASN A 124 -5.94 14.66 5.41
N LEU A 125 -7.20 14.25 5.59
CA LEU A 125 -7.59 12.87 5.86
C LEU A 125 -8.87 12.45 5.10
N LEU A 126 -8.77 11.41 4.28
CA LEU A 126 -9.90 10.76 3.60
C LEU A 126 -9.90 9.27 3.91
N ILE A 127 -11.03 8.72 4.36
CA ILE A 127 -11.12 7.27 4.61
C ILE A 127 -11.63 6.52 3.37
N MET A 128 -10.88 5.53 2.89
CA MET A 128 -11.33 4.60 1.86
C MET A 128 -11.91 3.33 2.48
N LEU A 129 -13.25 3.23 2.45
CA LEU A 129 -13.97 2.16 3.11
C LEU A 129 -14.76 1.31 2.11
N GLY A 130 -14.42 0.03 2.03
CA GLY A 130 -15.15 -0.92 1.19
C GLY A 130 -14.93 -2.35 1.63
N ALA A 131 -15.80 -3.26 1.18
CA ALA A 131 -15.63 -4.68 1.45
C ALA A 131 -14.32 -5.22 0.84
N SER A 132 -13.82 -6.36 1.36
CA SER A 132 -12.67 -7.01 0.72
C SER A 132 -13.01 -7.40 -0.72
N GLY A 133 -12.07 -7.14 -1.63
CA GLY A 133 -12.22 -7.42 -3.05
C GLY A 133 -13.05 -6.43 -3.88
N CYS A 134 -13.46 -5.29 -3.30
CA CYS A 134 -14.21 -4.25 -4.04
C CYS A 134 -13.35 -3.33 -4.91
N GLY A 135 -12.02 -3.42 -4.85
CA GLY A 135 -11.12 -2.65 -5.72
C GLY A 135 -10.22 -1.61 -5.03
N LYS A 136 -10.27 -1.45 -3.70
CA LYS A 136 -9.48 -0.43 -2.96
C LYS A 136 -8.00 -0.32 -3.38
N THR A 137 -7.24 -1.41 -3.21
CA THR A 137 -5.81 -1.45 -3.57
C THR A 137 -5.57 -1.13 -5.04
N ARG A 138 -6.43 -1.60 -5.94
CA ARG A 138 -6.34 -1.29 -7.38
C ARG A 138 -6.55 0.22 -7.61
N THR A 139 -7.54 0.82 -6.96
CA THR A 139 -7.78 2.26 -7.02
C THR A 139 -6.58 3.06 -6.49
N CYS A 140 -5.94 2.63 -5.40
CA CYS A 140 -4.70 3.26 -4.91
C CYS A 140 -3.60 3.25 -5.99
N PHE A 141 -3.38 2.11 -6.64
CA PHE A 141 -2.35 1.98 -7.69
C PHE A 141 -2.69 2.83 -8.91
N GLU A 142 -3.94 2.85 -9.35
CA GLU A 142 -4.37 3.68 -10.48
C GLU A 142 -4.19 5.16 -10.22
N ILE A 143 -4.49 5.63 -9.00
CA ILE A 143 -4.23 7.01 -8.60
C ILE A 143 -2.73 7.29 -8.65
N LEU A 144 -1.90 6.43 -8.05
CA LEU A 144 -0.44 6.62 -7.99
C LEU A 144 0.26 6.45 -9.35
N CYS A 145 -0.39 5.82 -10.34
CA CYS A 145 0.07 5.86 -11.72
C CYS A 145 -0.19 7.23 -12.39
N SER A 146 -1.19 7.97 -11.92
CA SER A 146 -1.64 9.24 -12.51
C SER A 146 -1.09 10.48 -11.81
N THR A 147 -0.64 10.34 -10.57
CA THR A 147 -0.11 11.44 -9.77
C THR A 147 0.95 10.94 -8.81
N TRP A 148 1.82 11.85 -8.34
CA TRP A 148 2.87 11.52 -7.39
C TRP A 148 2.30 11.40 -5.98
N GLY A 149 2.67 10.35 -5.26
CA GLY A 149 2.20 10.12 -3.91
C GLY A 149 2.90 8.94 -3.25
N ILE A 150 2.51 8.60 -2.03
CA ILE A 150 3.14 7.56 -1.22
C ILE A 150 2.18 6.40 -0.98
N TYR A 151 2.72 5.18 -1.01
CA TYR A 151 1.99 3.95 -0.71
C TYR A 151 2.62 3.16 0.42
N PHE A 152 2.01 3.19 1.60
CA PHE A 152 2.32 2.28 2.70
C PHE A 152 1.35 1.11 2.72
N VAL A 153 1.81 -0.02 3.27
CA VAL A 153 0.96 -1.17 3.56
C VAL A 153 1.26 -1.69 4.97
N ALA A 154 0.21 -1.90 5.76
CA ALA A 154 0.38 -2.28 7.17
C ALA A 154 0.68 -3.78 7.37
N GLY A 155 0.25 -4.64 6.44
CA GLY A 155 0.36 -6.09 6.60
C GLY A 155 1.59 -6.70 5.93
N LYS A 156 2.20 -7.70 6.57
CA LYS A 156 3.40 -8.40 6.09
C LYS A 156 3.17 -9.23 4.82
N GLU A 157 1.96 -9.75 4.61
CA GLU A 157 1.61 -10.62 3.47
C GLU A 157 1.25 -9.87 2.18
N TYR A 158 1.22 -8.54 2.22
CA TYR A 158 0.70 -7.72 1.13
C TYR A 158 1.83 -7.14 0.27
N LEU A 159 1.51 -6.79 -0.97
CA LEU A 159 2.45 -6.09 -1.85
C LEU A 159 2.81 -4.72 -1.29
N GLY A 160 4.10 -4.42 -1.30
CA GLY A 160 4.68 -3.20 -0.81
C GLY A 160 5.91 -3.43 0.06
N SER A 161 6.62 -2.34 0.30
CA SER A 161 7.64 -2.29 1.35
C SER A 161 7.06 -2.72 2.70
N LYS A 162 7.92 -3.31 3.54
CA LYS A 162 7.59 -3.77 4.88
C LYS A 162 7.90 -2.73 5.96
N ASP A 163 8.16 -1.48 5.59
CA ASP A 163 8.54 -0.39 6.49
C ASP A 163 7.54 -0.22 7.65
N ILE A 164 6.25 -0.12 7.36
CA ILE A 164 5.20 -0.07 8.41
C ILE A 164 4.95 -1.45 9.03
N ALA A 165 4.99 -2.52 8.23
CA ALA A 165 4.71 -3.87 8.71
C ALA A 165 5.76 -4.42 9.71
N LEU A 166 6.97 -3.87 9.70
CA LEU A 166 8.06 -4.21 10.62
C LEU A 166 8.12 -3.28 11.85
N MET A 167 7.29 -2.24 11.90
CA MET A 167 7.28 -1.25 12.97
C MET A 167 7.08 -1.89 14.35
N GLU A 168 6.22 -2.91 14.48
CA GLU A 168 6.01 -3.65 15.73
C GLU A 168 7.34 -4.20 16.31
N SER A 169 8.17 -4.79 15.45
CA SER A 169 9.44 -5.39 15.88
C SER A 169 10.44 -4.34 16.34
N TYR A 170 10.39 -3.14 15.75
CA TYR A 170 11.23 -2.01 16.16
C TYR A 170 10.73 -1.39 17.48
N LEU A 171 9.40 -1.26 17.63
CA LEU A 171 8.79 -0.58 18.77
C LEU A 171 8.75 -1.43 20.03
N THR A 172 8.53 -2.75 19.91
CA THR A 172 8.34 -3.64 21.07
C THR A 172 9.43 -3.50 22.15
N PRO A 173 10.74 -3.44 21.82
CA PRO A 173 11.80 -3.24 22.81
C PRO A 173 11.81 -1.84 23.46
N LEU A 174 11.16 -0.86 22.84
CA LEU A 174 11.08 0.54 23.29
C LEU A 174 9.81 0.82 24.11
N MET A 175 8.85 -0.11 24.12
CA MET A 175 7.59 0.09 24.82
C MET A 175 7.80 0.05 26.33
N THR A 176 7.25 1.06 27.01
CA THR A 176 7.29 1.20 28.47
C THR A 176 5.87 1.44 29.01
N GLY A 177 5.73 1.57 30.33
CA GLY A 177 4.47 2.03 30.94
C GLY A 177 4.16 3.51 30.67
N ASN A 178 5.06 4.27 30.04
CA ASN A 178 4.85 5.67 29.68
C ASN A 178 4.26 5.78 28.27
N PHE A 179 2.95 6.04 28.21
CA PHE A 179 2.20 6.16 26.96
C PHE A 179 2.66 7.29 26.03
N ASP A 180 3.15 8.41 26.59
CA ASP A 180 3.61 9.54 25.79
C ASP A 180 4.94 9.22 25.10
N ASN A 181 5.86 8.55 25.83
CA ASN A 181 7.11 8.05 25.23
C ASN A 181 6.83 7.01 24.14
N ASN A 182 5.94 6.05 24.40
CA ASN A 182 5.56 5.04 23.41
C ASN A 182 5.03 5.70 22.13
N ARG A 183 4.14 6.69 22.29
CA ARG A 183 3.60 7.49 21.19
C ARG A 183 4.71 8.23 20.43
N GLY A 184 5.63 8.89 21.14
CA GLY A 184 6.77 9.55 20.54
C GLY A 184 7.61 8.61 19.67
N HIS A 185 7.91 7.40 20.15
CA HIS A 185 8.64 6.40 19.36
C HIS A 185 7.89 5.97 18.09
N ALA A 186 6.59 5.72 18.19
CA ALA A 186 5.76 5.34 17.05
C ALA A 186 5.63 6.47 16.01
N GLU A 187 5.44 7.71 16.48
CA GLU A 187 5.35 8.89 15.62
C GLU A 187 6.68 9.20 14.93
N HIS A 188 7.81 9.12 15.65
CA HIS A 188 9.15 9.28 15.10
C HIS A 188 9.43 8.25 14.00
N TYR A 189 9.20 6.97 14.26
CA TYR A 189 9.40 5.92 13.24
C TYR A 189 8.54 6.17 11.99
N THR A 190 7.27 6.56 12.18
CA THR A 190 6.37 6.86 11.07
C THR A 190 6.87 8.05 10.24
N LYS A 191 7.35 9.11 10.89
CA LYS A 191 7.98 10.27 10.21
C LYS A 191 9.24 9.85 9.46
N CYS A 192 10.08 8.97 10.02
CA CYS A 192 11.23 8.41 9.31
C CYS A 192 10.82 7.60 8.07
N ALA A 193 9.73 6.83 8.14
CA ALA A 193 9.20 6.07 7.00
C ALA A 193 8.70 6.99 5.88
N LEU A 194 8.01 8.07 6.25
CA LEU A 194 7.60 9.13 5.34
C LEU A 194 8.81 9.80 4.70
N LEU A 195 9.79 10.22 5.51
CA LEU A 195 10.99 10.89 5.05
C LEU A 195 11.82 10.01 4.10
N ALA A 196 11.99 8.71 4.42
CA ALA A 196 12.69 7.78 3.56
C ALA A 196 12.13 7.78 2.13
N ARG A 197 10.80 7.76 1.99
CA ARG A 197 10.12 7.80 0.69
C ARG A 197 10.27 9.14 0.00
N LEU A 198 10.15 10.25 0.73
CA LEU A 198 10.35 11.59 0.18
C LEU A 198 11.77 11.79 -0.36
N LEU A 199 12.79 11.35 0.39
CA LEU A 199 14.18 11.45 -0.01
C LEU A 199 14.49 10.59 -1.25
N ILE A 200 13.99 9.36 -1.30
CA ILE A 200 14.16 8.49 -2.47
C ILE A 200 13.43 9.08 -3.69
N LEU A 201 12.20 9.59 -3.51
CA LEU A 201 11.44 10.24 -4.59
C LEU A 201 12.19 11.47 -5.13
N ASP A 202 12.65 12.37 -4.24
CA ASP A 202 13.43 13.54 -4.63
C ASP A 202 14.69 13.15 -5.41
N HIS A 203 15.40 12.12 -4.96
CA HIS A 203 16.55 11.58 -5.67
C HIS A 203 16.17 11.09 -7.08
N CYS A 204 15.13 10.26 -7.21
CA CYS A 204 14.69 9.71 -8.48
C CYS A 204 14.29 10.80 -9.48
N VAL A 205 13.48 11.77 -9.05
CA VAL A 205 13.01 12.90 -9.87
C VAL A 205 14.15 13.87 -10.19
N ALA A 206 15.17 13.99 -9.34
CA ALA A 206 16.36 14.77 -9.64
C ALA A 206 17.28 14.09 -10.67
N LYS A 207 17.37 12.76 -10.66
CA LYS A 207 18.31 11.99 -11.47
C LYS A 207 17.76 11.57 -12.83
N SER A 208 16.44 11.44 -12.99
CA SER A 208 15.83 10.95 -14.21
C SER A 208 14.61 11.79 -14.62
N PRO A 209 14.72 12.62 -15.68
CA PRO A 209 13.58 13.36 -16.23
C PRO A 209 12.47 12.48 -16.80
N SER A 210 12.79 11.23 -17.18
CA SER A 210 11.83 10.22 -17.66
C SER A 210 11.23 9.40 -16.53
N PHE A 211 11.47 9.77 -15.27
CA PHE A 211 10.83 9.13 -14.13
C PHE A 211 9.36 9.53 -14.07
N THR A 212 8.47 8.56 -13.97
CA THR A 212 7.02 8.77 -14.00
C THR A 212 6.37 8.34 -12.68
N PRO A 213 5.16 8.84 -12.37
CA PRO A 213 4.39 8.37 -11.21
C PRO A 213 4.18 6.85 -11.22
N GLN A 214 3.95 6.25 -12.39
CA GLN A 214 3.84 4.80 -12.53
C GLN A 214 5.13 4.09 -12.07
N ARG A 215 6.31 4.53 -12.51
CA ARG A 215 7.59 3.93 -12.06
C ARG A 215 7.77 4.11 -10.55
N TRP A 216 7.42 5.27 -10.02
CA TRP A 216 7.43 5.52 -8.58
C TRP A 216 6.47 4.62 -7.79
N MET A 217 5.27 4.38 -8.29
CA MET A 217 4.34 3.43 -7.69
C MET A 217 4.92 2.01 -7.70
N LEU A 218 5.49 1.58 -8.83
CA LEU A 218 6.05 0.24 -8.97
C LEU A 218 7.16 -0.03 -7.96
N ILE A 219 8.11 0.89 -7.79
CA ILE A 219 9.16 0.71 -6.78
C ILE A 219 8.57 0.61 -5.37
N GLN A 220 7.50 1.32 -5.04
CA GLN A 220 6.87 1.18 -3.71
C GLN A 220 6.15 -0.15 -3.48
N VAL A 221 5.66 -0.80 -4.55
CA VAL A 221 4.73 -1.94 -4.47
C VAL A 221 5.38 -3.29 -4.80
N VAL A 222 6.31 -3.33 -5.76
CA VAL A 222 6.82 -4.58 -6.34
C VAL A 222 8.30 -4.85 -6.06
N GLN A 223 8.78 -4.49 -4.86
CA GLN A 223 10.15 -4.78 -4.40
C GLN A 223 10.55 -6.25 -4.66
N ASP A 224 9.64 -7.20 -4.41
CA ASP A 224 9.88 -8.64 -4.64
C ASP A 224 10.08 -9.03 -6.12
N ILE A 225 9.45 -8.32 -7.06
CA ILE A 225 9.67 -8.56 -8.50
C ILE A 225 11.10 -8.18 -8.87
N PHE A 226 11.56 -7.06 -8.31
CA PHE A 226 12.88 -6.52 -8.58
C PHE A 226 14.03 -7.37 -8.06
N LYS A 227 13.76 -8.29 -7.12
CA LYS A 227 14.72 -9.34 -6.72
C LYS A 227 15.29 -10.09 -7.90
N LYS A 228 14.43 -10.53 -8.83
CA LYS A 228 14.86 -11.32 -9.99
C LYS A 228 15.47 -10.46 -11.09
N ILE A 229 14.98 -9.24 -11.29
CA ILE A 229 15.39 -8.38 -12.41
C ILE A 229 16.73 -7.71 -12.13
N TYR A 230 16.97 -7.31 -10.88
CA TYR A 230 18.12 -6.52 -10.48
C TYR A 230 19.04 -7.21 -9.48
N ASP A 231 18.79 -8.50 -9.17
CA ASP A 231 19.52 -9.26 -8.15
C ASP A 231 19.57 -8.56 -6.78
N TYR A 232 18.48 -7.86 -6.43
CA TYR A 232 18.39 -7.03 -5.23
C TYR A 232 17.38 -7.62 -4.25
N TYR A 233 17.86 -8.18 -3.14
CA TYR A 233 17.04 -8.88 -2.14
C TYR A 233 16.57 -8.00 -0.97
N GLY A 234 16.97 -6.72 -0.96
CA GLY A 234 16.61 -5.79 0.09
C GLY A 234 15.23 -5.15 -0.08
N ASP A 235 14.92 -4.25 0.85
CA ASP A 235 13.79 -3.34 0.78
C ASP A 235 14.32 -1.94 1.05
N ILE A 236 14.43 -1.12 0.00
CA ILE A 236 15.08 0.18 0.06
C ILE A 236 14.42 1.12 1.08
N PHE A 237 13.09 1.03 1.21
CA PHE A 237 12.33 1.93 2.09
C PHE A 237 12.45 1.47 3.53
N SER A 238 12.29 0.17 3.80
CA SER A 238 12.50 -0.39 5.14
C SER A 238 13.92 -0.14 5.64
N ASN A 239 14.92 -0.35 4.78
CA ASN A 239 16.32 -0.17 5.13
C ASN A 239 16.62 1.29 5.50
N LEU A 240 16.23 2.25 4.65
CA LEU A 240 16.44 3.68 4.92
C LEU A 240 15.64 4.15 6.14
N THR A 241 14.38 3.70 6.30
CA THR A 241 13.54 4.01 7.46
C THR A 241 14.22 3.63 8.77
N VAL A 242 14.76 2.40 8.87
CA VAL A 242 15.41 1.91 10.08
C VAL A 242 16.71 2.68 10.37
N ARG A 243 17.50 3.02 9.33
CA ARG A 243 18.71 3.85 9.50
C ARG A 243 18.36 5.23 10.06
N LEU A 244 17.37 5.90 9.47
CA LEU A 244 16.87 7.20 9.94
C LEU A 244 16.32 7.13 11.37
N ALA A 245 15.48 6.13 11.66
CA ALA A 245 14.85 5.99 12.97
C ALA A 245 15.85 5.73 14.10
N ARG A 246 16.99 5.08 13.81
CA ARG A 246 18.05 4.80 14.80
C ARG A 246 19.01 5.95 14.99
N ALA A 247 19.32 6.69 13.92
CA ALA A 247 20.42 7.65 13.91
C ALA A 247 19.99 9.12 14.05
N CYS A 248 18.78 9.48 13.58
CA CYS A 248 18.37 10.87 13.48
C CYS A 248 17.45 11.29 14.64
N ASN A 249 17.66 12.51 15.13
CA ASN A 249 16.74 13.18 16.04
C ASN A 249 15.43 13.57 15.33
N GLU A 250 14.31 13.53 16.05
CA GLU A 250 12.98 13.86 15.52
C GLU A 250 12.92 15.26 14.89
N GLN A 251 13.57 16.26 15.49
CA GLN A 251 13.54 17.63 14.97
C GLN A 251 14.17 17.72 13.57
N PHE A 252 15.33 17.09 13.37
CA PHE A 252 15.98 17.05 12.05
C PHE A 252 15.16 16.27 11.02
N VAL A 253 14.47 15.21 11.44
CA VAL A 253 13.56 14.46 10.58
C VAL A 253 12.40 15.35 10.14
N ARG A 254 11.77 16.08 11.06
CA ARG A 254 10.66 17.02 10.77
C ARG A 254 11.10 18.12 9.82
N GLU A 255 12.23 18.77 10.10
CA GLU A 255 12.78 19.81 9.23
C GLU A 255 13.04 19.31 7.80
N GLU A 256 13.64 18.12 7.66
CA GLU A 256 13.92 17.56 6.34
C GLU A 256 12.65 17.10 5.60
N ILE A 257 11.62 16.63 6.31
CA ILE A 257 10.30 16.38 5.71
C ILE A 257 9.76 17.67 5.11
N GLY A 258 9.73 18.77 5.87
CA GLY A 258 9.21 20.05 5.40
C GLY A 258 9.96 20.59 4.19
N ASN A 259 11.30 20.53 4.23
CA ASN A 259 12.16 20.95 3.12
C ASN A 259 11.93 20.11 1.87
N THR A 260 11.95 18.78 2.00
CA THR A 260 11.82 17.85 0.87
C THR A 260 10.43 17.91 0.26
N TYR A 261 9.40 17.97 1.10
CA TYR A 261 8.01 18.04 0.68
C TYR A 261 7.72 19.33 -0.11
N THR A 262 8.14 20.48 0.42
CA THR A 262 7.97 21.79 -0.25
C THR A 262 8.68 21.82 -1.60
N LYS A 263 9.92 21.31 -1.64
CA LYS A 263 10.70 21.17 -2.87
C LYS A 263 9.99 20.31 -3.90
N LEU A 264 9.48 19.14 -3.51
CA LEU A 264 8.77 18.22 -4.41
C LEU A 264 7.46 18.80 -4.91
N CYS A 265 6.63 19.38 -4.04
CA CYS A 265 5.36 19.99 -4.42
C CYS A 265 5.53 21.12 -5.42
N THR A 266 6.57 21.95 -5.23
CA THR A 266 6.91 23.03 -6.17
C THR A 266 7.41 22.46 -7.50
N LYS A 267 8.32 21.48 -7.47
CA LYS A 267 8.94 20.91 -8.68
C LYS A 267 7.97 20.09 -9.53
N LEU A 268 7.01 19.43 -8.89
CA LEU A 268 6.07 18.52 -9.52
C LEU A 268 4.67 19.13 -9.72
N GLU A 269 4.49 20.41 -9.37
CA GLU A 269 3.23 21.17 -9.50
C GLU A 269 2.03 20.41 -8.91
N LEU A 270 2.18 19.94 -7.67
CA LEU A 270 1.22 19.05 -7.03
C LEU A 270 0.06 19.82 -6.41
N ASN A 271 -1.16 19.55 -6.90
CA ASN A 271 -2.39 20.05 -6.27
C ASN A 271 -2.78 19.25 -5.01
N VAL A 272 -2.46 17.96 -5.00
CA VAL A 272 -2.65 17.08 -3.84
C VAL A 272 -1.60 15.98 -3.87
N PHE A 273 -1.01 15.67 -2.73
CA PHE A 273 -0.06 14.58 -2.53
C PHE A 273 -0.70 13.45 -1.70
N PRO A 274 -1.25 12.40 -2.34
CA PRO A 274 -1.87 11.31 -1.61
C PRO A 274 -0.85 10.44 -0.88
N ILE A 275 -1.15 10.10 0.37
CA ILE A 275 -0.39 9.16 1.21
C ILE A 275 -1.34 8.02 1.59
N PHE A 276 -1.27 6.91 0.87
CA PHE A 276 -2.09 5.74 1.16
C PHE A 276 -1.48 4.91 2.29
N LEU A 277 -2.33 4.45 3.21
CA LEU A 277 -2.01 3.41 4.18
C LEU A 277 -2.96 2.24 3.93
N ASP A 278 -2.54 1.29 3.09
CA ASP A 278 -3.39 0.14 2.74
C ASP A 278 -3.41 -0.91 3.84
N GLU A 279 -4.54 -1.61 3.93
CA GLU A 279 -4.86 -2.59 4.97
C GLU A 279 -4.66 -2.06 6.40
N ALA A 280 -4.98 -0.78 6.62
CA ALA A 280 -4.76 -0.05 7.87
C ALA A 280 -5.40 -0.73 9.09
N GLN A 281 -6.47 -1.50 8.91
CA GLN A 281 -7.10 -2.24 10.01
C GLN A 281 -6.15 -3.24 10.69
N VAL A 282 -5.09 -3.69 10.04
CA VAL A 282 -4.08 -4.56 10.65
C VAL A 282 -3.45 -3.91 11.88
N LEU A 283 -3.18 -2.60 11.83
CA LEU A 283 -2.56 -1.87 12.93
C LEU A 283 -3.46 -1.73 14.17
N GLN A 284 -4.74 -2.14 14.10
CA GLN A 284 -5.65 -2.15 15.25
C GLN A 284 -5.35 -3.27 16.23
N HIS A 285 -4.69 -4.32 15.73
CA HIS A 285 -4.38 -5.50 16.51
C HIS A 285 -2.92 -5.51 16.99
N ILE A 286 -2.15 -4.47 16.64
CA ILE A 286 -0.74 -4.35 16.98
C ILE A 286 -0.57 -3.42 18.18
N LEU A 287 0.22 -3.89 19.16
CA LEU A 287 0.49 -3.20 20.42
C LEU A 287 -0.80 -2.61 21.05
N PRO A 288 -1.87 -3.42 21.21
CA PRO A 288 -3.07 -2.94 21.88
C PRO A 288 -2.68 -2.51 23.30
N ASN A 289 -3.29 -1.43 23.79
CA ASN A 289 -3.08 -0.92 25.15
C ASN A 289 -1.68 -0.34 25.45
N HIS A 290 -0.92 0.01 24.42
CA HIS A 290 0.39 0.67 24.59
C HIS A 290 0.35 2.17 24.29
N PHE A 291 -0.81 2.70 23.88
CA PHE A 291 -1.03 4.11 23.60
C PHE A 291 -2.32 4.57 24.27
N LYS A 292 -2.38 5.81 24.74
CA LYS A 292 -3.61 6.41 25.26
C LYS A 292 -4.31 7.30 24.25
N SER A 293 -5.61 7.42 24.40
CA SER A 293 -6.41 8.47 23.77
C SER A 293 -5.99 9.84 24.32
N ARG A 294 -5.97 10.85 23.43
CA ARG A 294 -5.63 12.24 23.80
C ARG A 294 -6.80 12.98 24.47
N THR A 295 -8.04 12.49 24.32
CA THR A 295 -9.25 13.13 24.86
C THR A 295 -9.90 12.34 25.98
N VAL A 296 -9.70 11.01 26.03
CA VAL A 296 -10.32 10.14 27.03
C VAL A 296 -9.23 9.33 27.75
N THR A 297 -8.80 9.78 28.92
CA THR A 297 -7.64 9.23 29.64
C THR A 297 -7.78 7.77 30.10
N THR A 298 -9.01 7.24 30.06
CA THR A 298 -9.37 5.86 30.38
C THR A 298 -9.39 4.93 29.17
N GLU A 299 -9.25 5.47 27.96
CA GLU A 299 -9.29 4.68 26.74
C GLU A 299 -7.90 4.48 26.15
N ASP A 300 -7.58 3.22 25.99
CA ASP A 300 -6.40 2.76 25.29
C ASP A 300 -6.60 2.82 23.76
N ARG A 301 -5.48 2.86 23.04
CA ARG A 301 -5.40 2.96 21.58
C ARG A 301 -4.37 1.98 21.03
N PRO A 302 -4.62 1.42 19.83
CA PRO A 302 -3.65 0.58 19.13
C PRO A 302 -2.66 1.41 18.31
N LEU A 303 -1.65 0.75 17.73
CA LEU A 303 -0.59 1.39 16.93
C LEU A 303 -1.10 2.25 15.77
N LEU A 304 -2.29 1.94 15.25
CA LEU A 304 -2.92 2.72 14.18
C LEU A 304 -3.08 4.21 14.51
N SER A 305 -3.35 4.55 15.78
CA SER A 305 -3.56 5.95 16.21
C SER A 305 -2.32 6.82 16.01
N PRO A 306 -1.15 6.51 16.61
CA PRO A 306 0.05 7.32 16.39
C PRO A 306 0.54 7.31 14.95
N VAL A 307 0.38 6.19 14.21
CA VAL A 307 0.79 6.13 12.80
C VAL A 307 0.00 7.10 11.94
N VAL A 308 -1.33 7.05 11.99
CA VAL A 308 -2.15 7.97 11.18
C VAL A 308 -1.95 9.42 11.64
N HIS A 309 -1.83 9.68 12.95
CA HIS A 309 -1.54 11.02 13.45
C HIS A 309 -0.24 11.58 12.85
N ALA A 310 0.86 10.81 12.87
CA ALA A 310 2.14 11.25 12.32
C ALA A 310 2.13 11.43 10.80
N LEU A 311 1.27 10.71 10.06
CA LEU A 311 1.10 10.94 8.62
C LEU A 311 0.25 12.17 8.32
N VAL A 312 -0.77 12.44 9.13
CA VAL A 312 -1.69 13.59 8.95
C VAL A 312 -0.98 14.88 9.36
N GLN A 313 -0.21 14.86 10.45
CA GLN A 313 0.56 15.98 10.97
C GLN A 313 2.05 15.62 11.06
N PRO A 314 2.73 15.44 9.91
CA PRO A 314 4.15 15.10 9.93
C PRO A 314 5.01 16.27 10.45
N ILE A 315 4.57 17.50 10.20
CA ILE A 315 5.09 18.75 10.76
C ILE A 315 3.94 19.72 11.03
N ASP A 316 4.23 20.88 11.64
CA ASP A 316 3.20 21.82 12.12
C ASP A 316 2.43 22.57 11.00
N SER A 317 2.96 22.59 9.77
CA SER A 317 2.37 23.35 8.65
C SER A 317 2.66 22.72 7.28
N VAL A 318 2.07 21.55 7.00
CA VAL A 318 2.02 21.02 5.62
C VAL A 318 0.60 21.08 5.12
N ASP A 319 0.45 21.82 4.03
CA ASP A 319 -0.77 21.85 3.23
C ASP A 319 -0.58 20.95 2.00
N SER A 320 -1.69 20.58 1.38
CA SER A 320 -1.74 19.87 0.10
C SER A 320 -1.36 18.38 0.12
N HIS A 321 -1.26 17.71 1.28
CA HIS A 321 -1.26 16.24 1.33
C HIS A 321 -2.62 15.70 1.79
N CYS A 322 -2.88 14.45 1.44
CA CYS A 322 -4.06 13.74 1.93
C CYS A 322 -3.67 12.33 2.35
N VAL A 323 -3.81 12.01 3.63
CA VAL A 323 -3.65 10.67 4.15
C VAL A 323 -4.92 9.86 3.88
N VAL A 324 -4.74 8.65 3.36
CA VAL A 324 -5.83 7.79 2.94
C VAL A 324 -5.65 6.39 3.55
N PRO A 325 -6.14 6.16 4.78
CA PRO A 325 -6.23 4.82 5.33
C PRO A 325 -7.26 4.02 4.54
N CYS A 326 -6.83 2.88 4.00
CA CYS A 326 -7.68 1.95 3.26
C CYS A 326 -7.87 0.67 4.09
N GLY A 327 -9.06 0.08 4.03
CA GLY A 327 -9.29 -1.19 4.71
C GLY A 327 -10.71 -1.71 4.64
N THR A 328 -10.98 -2.79 5.38
CA THR A 328 -12.26 -3.50 5.35
C THR A 328 -13.04 -3.34 6.67
N GLY A 329 -14.34 -3.01 6.57
CA GLY A 329 -15.32 -3.22 7.63
C GLY A 329 -15.27 -2.26 8.84
N LEU A 330 -15.97 -2.66 9.91
CA LEU A 330 -16.15 -1.92 11.18
C LEU A 330 -14.83 -1.53 11.87
N GLY A 331 -13.72 -2.22 11.58
CA GLY A 331 -12.40 -1.83 12.08
C GLY A 331 -12.05 -0.39 11.70
N LEU A 332 -12.22 0.01 10.44
CA LEU A 332 -12.00 1.42 10.06
C LEU A 332 -13.06 2.38 10.63
N MET A 333 -14.23 1.89 11.08
CA MET A 333 -15.15 2.75 11.83
C MET A 333 -14.59 3.08 13.23
N PHE A 334 -13.78 2.20 13.81
CA PHE A 334 -13.01 2.52 15.03
C PHE A 334 -11.87 3.51 14.77
N VAL A 335 -11.30 3.52 13.55
CA VAL A 335 -10.37 4.58 13.11
C VAL A 335 -11.04 5.94 13.18
N ARG A 336 -12.31 6.04 12.77
CA ARG A 336 -13.09 7.29 12.87
C ARG A 336 -13.18 7.77 14.31
N GLU A 337 -13.60 6.91 15.25
CA GLU A 337 -13.70 7.28 16.67
C GLU A 337 -12.33 7.62 17.27
N THR A 338 -11.31 6.87 16.89
CA THR A 338 -9.93 7.07 17.35
C THR A 338 -9.33 8.38 16.84
N LEU A 339 -9.53 8.74 15.57
CA LEU A 339 -8.93 9.93 14.94
C LEU A 339 -9.69 11.22 15.29
N LEU A 340 -11.02 11.17 15.36
CA LEU A 340 -11.83 12.30 15.83
C LEU A 340 -11.50 12.67 17.28
N SER A 341 -11.02 11.70 18.08
CA SER A 341 -10.68 11.89 19.49
C SER A 341 -9.25 12.42 19.73
N GLY A 342 -8.40 12.59 18.71
CA GLY A 342 -7.00 12.96 18.95
C GLY A 342 -6.23 13.67 17.82
N VAL A 343 -6.79 13.73 16.61
CA VAL A 343 -6.15 14.34 15.44
C VAL A 343 -6.97 15.54 14.93
N ALA A 344 -8.29 15.42 14.90
CA ALA A 344 -9.18 16.43 14.35
C ALA A 344 -9.64 17.42 15.44
N LYS A 345 -9.32 18.71 15.29
CA LYS A 345 -9.96 19.77 16.08
C LYS A 345 -11.40 19.91 15.60
N GLN A 346 -12.38 19.54 16.42
CA GLN A 346 -13.80 19.87 16.22
C GLN A 346 -14.47 19.39 14.91
N VAL A 347 -13.99 18.34 14.25
CA VAL A 347 -14.62 17.85 13.02
C VAL A 347 -15.82 16.95 13.32
N ASN A 348 -17.00 17.33 12.84
CA ASN A 348 -18.24 16.58 13.02
C ASN A 348 -18.29 15.26 12.22
N SER A 349 -17.47 15.12 11.15
CA SER A 349 -17.36 13.88 10.38
C SER A 349 -16.11 13.83 9.47
N ILE A 350 -15.37 12.72 9.49
CA ILE A 350 -14.27 12.45 8.55
C ILE A 350 -14.86 12.06 7.17
N PRO A 351 -14.40 12.69 6.06
CA PRO A 351 -14.80 12.34 4.69
C PRO A 351 -14.54 10.87 4.36
N ARG A 352 -15.38 10.29 3.49
CA ARG A 352 -15.26 8.88 3.08
C ARG A 352 -15.44 8.69 1.59
N PHE A 353 -14.61 7.83 1.02
CA PHE A 353 -14.81 7.28 -0.31
C PHE A 353 -15.21 5.81 -0.21
N THR A 354 -16.38 5.47 -0.75
CA THR A 354 -16.96 4.12 -0.68
C THR A 354 -17.35 3.56 -2.05
N ASN A 355 -17.31 4.40 -3.10
CA ASN A 355 -17.81 4.06 -4.42
C ASN A 355 -16.72 3.41 -5.30
N PHE A 356 -16.31 2.19 -4.95
CA PHE A 356 -15.30 1.45 -5.72
C PHE A 356 -15.88 0.74 -6.95
N GLY A 357 -17.21 0.66 -7.06
CA GLY A 357 -17.91 -0.03 -8.15
C GLY A 357 -17.98 -1.56 -7.98
N GLY A 358 -18.28 -2.23 -9.08
CA GLY A 358 -18.39 -3.68 -9.19
C GLY A 358 -18.68 -4.11 -10.63
N TRP A 359 -18.74 -5.43 -10.85
CA TRP A 359 -19.28 -5.99 -12.08
C TRP A 359 -20.74 -5.56 -12.24
N ARG A 360 -21.06 -4.96 -13.40
CA ARG A 360 -22.39 -4.42 -13.68
C ARG A 360 -23.33 -5.50 -14.21
N ASP A 361 -22.79 -6.32 -15.10
CA ASP A 361 -23.49 -7.36 -15.83
C ASP A 361 -22.47 -8.35 -16.44
N GLU A 362 -22.99 -9.39 -17.07
CA GLU A 362 -22.20 -10.41 -17.77
C GLU A 362 -21.34 -9.83 -18.89
N GLU A 363 -21.82 -8.77 -19.56
CA GLU A 363 -21.10 -8.12 -20.66
C GLU A 363 -19.86 -7.37 -20.16
N HIS A 364 -19.96 -6.67 -19.02
CA HIS A 364 -18.81 -6.04 -18.39
C HIS A 364 -17.74 -7.06 -17.99
N VAL A 365 -18.14 -8.24 -17.50
CA VAL A 365 -17.21 -9.35 -17.23
C VAL A 365 -16.62 -9.88 -18.54
N ALA A 366 -17.42 -10.06 -19.59
CA ALA A 366 -16.96 -10.55 -20.88
C ALA A 366 -15.89 -9.63 -21.49
N GLN A 367 -16.12 -8.31 -21.46
CA GLN A 367 -15.17 -7.31 -21.95
C GLN A 367 -13.84 -7.39 -21.22
N TYR A 368 -13.85 -7.53 -19.90
CA TYR A 368 -12.63 -7.67 -19.11
C TYR A 368 -11.93 -9.02 -19.34
N ALA A 369 -12.67 -10.13 -19.25
CA ALA A 369 -12.10 -11.47 -19.28
C ALA A 369 -11.55 -11.84 -20.66
N ARG A 370 -12.27 -11.52 -21.75
CA ARG A 370 -11.84 -11.80 -23.12
C ARG A 370 -10.61 -10.99 -23.53
N ALA A 371 -10.38 -9.86 -22.88
CA ALA A 371 -9.14 -9.10 -23.03
C ALA A 371 -7.94 -9.77 -22.34
N ILE A 372 -8.08 -10.98 -21.79
CA ILE A 372 -7.02 -11.68 -21.04
C ILE A 372 -6.96 -13.17 -21.42
N VAL A 373 -8.10 -13.83 -21.48
CA VAL A 373 -8.25 -15.27 -21.72
C VAL A 373 -9.45 -15.51 -22.64
N ASP A 374 -9.31 -16.48 -23.55
CA ASP A 374 -10.41 -16.86 -24.42
C ASP A 374 -11.44 -17.69 -23.63
N LEU A 375 -12.62 -17.12 -23.40
CA LEU A 375 -13.72 -17.75 -22.67
C LEU A 375 -15.02 -17.65 -23.45
N GLU A 376 -15.73 -18.77 -23.53
CA GLU A 376 -17.08 -18.83 -24.08
C GLU A 376 -18.04 -18.00 -23.23
N TYR A 377 -19.07 -17.45 -23.87
CA TYR A 377 -20.08 -16.65 -23.15
C TYR A 377 -20.75 -17.44 -22.02
N ALA A 378 -20.98 -18.74 -22.21
CA ALA A 378 -21.55 -19.62 -21.19
C ALA A 378 -20.69 -19.69 -19.91
N ASP A 379 -19.36 -19.62 -20.04
CA ASP A 379 -18.45 -19.62 -18.89
C ASP A 379 -18.40 -18.25 -18.21
N ILE A 380 -18.49 -17.15 -18.98
CA ILE A 380 -18.67 -15.81 -18.43
C ILE A 380 -19.95 -15.73 -17.60
N THR A 381 -21.07 -16.24 -18.15
CA THR A 381 -22.35 -16.33 -17.44
C THR A 381 -22.22 -17.12 -16.13
N LYS A 382 -21.46 -18.23 -16.12
CA LYS A 382 -21.20 -18.99 -14.88
C LYS A 382 -20.43 -18.16 -13.87
N LEU A 383 -19.32 -17.53 -14.26
CA LEU A 383 -18.49 -16.70 -13.37
C LEU A 383 -19.32 -15.58 -12.72
N TYR A 384 -20.09 -14.85 -13.52
CA TYR A 384 -20.93 -13.75 -13.02
C TYR A 384 -22.03 -14.23 -12.07
N LYS A 385 -22.69 -15.35 -12.38
CA LYS A 385 -23.74 -15.92 -11.52
C LYS A 385 -23.23 -16.34 -10.14
N TYR A 386 -21.99 -16.85 -10.07
CA TYR A 386 -21.39 -17.26 -8.79
C TYR A 386 -20.86 -16.08 -7.98
N PHE A 387 -20.28 -15.08 -8.65
CA PHE A 387 -19.63 -13.95 -7.99
C PHE A 387 -20.12 -12.59 -8.52
N PRO A 388 -21.43 -12.27 -8.35
CA PRO A 388 -21.93 -10.99 -8.78
C PRO A 388 -21.31 -9.85 -7.96
N GLY A 389 -21.04 -8.73 -8.61
CA GLY A 389 -20.58 -7.49 -7.98
C GLY A 389 -19.07 -7.42 -7.72
N ARG A 390 -18.51 -8.12 -6.74
CA ARG A 390 -17.11 -7.88 -6.31
C ARG A 390 -16.09 -8.29 -7.39
N PHE A 391 -15.07 -7.46 -7.61
CA PHE A 391 -14.05 -7.71 -8.63
C PHE A 391 -13.18 -8.93 -8.31
N ARG A 392 -12.61 -8.99 -7.10
CA ARG A 392 -11.56 -9.95 -6.74
C ARG A 392 -11.91 -11.42 -7.04
N PRO A 393 -13.09 -11.96 -6.66
CA PRO A 393 -13.38 -13.37 -6.91
C PRO A 393 -13.30 -13.76 -8.40
N ILE A 394 -13.87 -12.94 -9.30
CA ILE A 394 -13.79 -13.20 -10.75
C ILE A 394 -12.37 -13.03 -11.27
N VAL A 395 -11.66 -11.97 -10.85
CA VAL A 395 -10.26 -11.73 -11.26
C VAL A 395 -9.38 -12.91 -10.84
N THR A 396 -9.52 -13.40 -9.62
CA THR A 396 -8.74 -14.55 -9.13
C THR A 396 -9.14 -15.86 -9.83
N CYS A 397 -10.41 -16.04 -10.23
CA CYS A 397 -10.78 -17.15 -11.11
C CYS A 397 -10.02 -17.08 -12.44
N ILE A 398 -9.93 -15.90 -13.05
CA ILE A 398 -9.17 -15.70 -14.31
C ILE A 398 -7.68 -16.00 -14.10
N GLU A 399 -7.08 -15.56 -12.99
CA GLU A 399 -5.70 -15.91 -12.63
C GLU A 399 -5.50 -17.43 -12.54
N LYS A 400 -6.44 -18.17 -11.94
CA LYS A 400 -6.38 -19.64 -11.88
C LYS A 400 -6.55 -20.29 -13.25
N ILE A 401 -7.48 -19.80 -14.07
CA ILE A 401 -7.68 -20.31 -15.43
C ILE A 401 -6.40 -20.17 -16.26
N LEU A 402 -5.71 -19.02 -16.16
CA LEU A 402 -4.44 -18.77 -16.85
C LEU A 402 -3.33 -19.76 -16.47
N THR A 403 -3.42 -20.38 -15.29
CA THR A 403 -2.50 -21.44 -14.83
C THR A 403 -2.90 -22.86 -15.29
N GLY A 404 -4.05 -23.01 -15.94
CA GLY A 404 -4.55 -24.28 -16.49
C GLY A 404 -5.81 -24.84 -15.81
N PHE A 405 -6.44 -24.11 -14.88
CA PHE A 405 -7.70 -24.55 -14.29
C PHE A 405 -8.84 -24.43 -15.30
N SER A 406 -9.76 -25.39 -15.32
CA SER A 406 -11.06 -25.17 -15.94
C SER A 406 -11.87 -24.13 -15.16
N VAL A 407 -12.87 -23.52 -15.81
CA VAL A 407 -13.75 -22.52 -15.18
C VAL A 407 -14.43 -23.06 -13.93
N SER A 408 -14.93 -24.30 -13.97
CA SER A 408 -15.56 -24.93 -12.80
C SER A 408 -14.57 -25.15 -11.65
N GLN A 409 -13.35 -25.62 -11.93
CA GLN A 409 -12.31 -25.79 -10.91
C GLN A 409 -11.92 -24.45 -10.27
N ALA A 410 -11.81 -23.38 -11.07
CA ALA A 410 -11.52 -22.05 -10.56
C ALA A 410 -12.65 -21.52 -9.66
N ILE A 411 -13.91 -21.70 -10.08
CA ILE A 411 -15.08 -21.33 -9.28
C ILE A 411 -15.10 -22.10 -7.96
N ASP A 412 -14.94 -23.42 -7.99
CA ASP A 412 -14.99 -24.26 -6.79
C ASP A 412 -13.87 -23.90 -5.80
N PHE A 413 -12.65 -23.69 -6.31
CA PHE A 413 -11.51 -23.25 -5.51
C PHE A 413 -11.76 -21.91 -4.81
N ILE A 414 -12.27 -20.92 -5.54
CA ILE A 414 -12.58 -19.61 -4.96
C ILE A 414 -13.78 -19.68 -4.03
N TRP A 415 -14.81 -20.43 -4.39
CA TRP A 415 -16.00 -20.62 -3.57
C TRP A 415 -15.65 -21.20 -2.21
N ASP A 416 -14.80 -22.21 -2.15
CA ASP A 416 -14.28 -22.77 -0.90
C ASP A 416 -13.59 -21.69 -0.06
N ILE A 417 -12.71 -20.89 -0.67
CA ILE A 417 -12.03 -19.78 0.01
C ILE A 417 -12.99 -18.74 0.60
N VAL A 418 -14.02 -18.32 -0.14
CA VAL A 418 -14.96 -17.29 0.34
C VAL A 418 -16.04 -17.84 1.29
N THR A 419 -16.31 -19.15 1.28
CA THR A 419 -17.39 -19.74 2.11
C THR A 419 -16.90 -20.55 3.29
N THR A 420 -15.65 -20.99 3.29
CA THR A 420 -15.05 -21.65 4.45
C THR A 420 -14.80 -20.61 5.54
N PRO A 421 -15.47 -20.71 6.71
CA PRO A 421 -15.18 -19.84 7.84
C PRO A 421 -13.74 -20.10 8.24
N ARG A 422 -12.88 -19.09 8.12
CA ARG A 422 -11.59 -19.13 8.82
C ARG A 422 -11.90 -19.09 10.31
N THR A 423 -12.03 -20.26 10.94
CA THR A 423 -11.71 -20.37 12.35
C THR A 423 -10.32 -19.81 12.52
N LEU A 424 -10.14 -18.89 13.47
CA LEU A 424 -8.85 -18.45 13.98
C LEU A 424 -7.98 -19.67 14.30
N LYS A 425 -7.24 -20.17 13.32
CA LYS A 425 -6.25 -21.24 13.47
C LYS A 425 -5.13 -21.00 12.45
N GLU A 426 -4.00 -20.69 13.06
CA GLU A 426 -2.60 -20.70 12.59
C GLU A 426 -2.18 -19.57 11.66
#